data_AF-A0A1X6MUQ1-F1
#
_entry.id   AF-A0A1X6MUQ1-F1
#
_cell.length_a   1.000
_cell.length_b   1.000
_cell.length_c   1.000
_cell.angle_alpha   90.00
_cell.angle_beta   90.00
_cell.angle_gamma   90.00
#
_symmetry.space_group_name_H-M   'P 1'
#
loop_
_entity.id
_entity.type
_entity.pdbx_description
1 polymer ?
#
loop_
_entity_poly.entity_id
_entity_poly.type
_entity_poly.pdbx_seq_one_letter_code
_entity_poly.pdbx_strand_id
1 'polypeptide(L)'
;MSSTNVQCCWGHTPCNVSLDDISAAGINKHLKTYHFANWHPRDRATCQWQTDDGTCASEMYCGNLGKHVAAVHLLVMQRECPYCGEVFARSDALSRHIHSYCSAAGNAAPAG
;
A
#
# COMPACT_ATOMS: atom_id res chain seq x y z
N MET A 1 -7.14 -9.80 18.99
CA MET A 1 -6.92 -9.12 17.70
C MET A 1 -5.86 -8.07 17.95
N SER A 2 -4.61 -8.34 17.56
CA SER A 2 -3.53 -7.38 17.75
C SER A 2 -3.74 -6.24 16.76
N SER A 3 -4.24 -5.10 17.25
CA SER A 3 -4.26 -3.86 16.46
C SER A 3 -2.82 -3.52 16.11
N THR A 4 -2.41 -3.81 14.88
CA THR A 4 -1.08 -3.46 14.41
C THR A 4 -1.03 -1.95 14.32
N ASN A 5 -0.38 -1.30 15.29
CA ASN A 5 -0.16 0.14 15.25
C ASN A 5 0.91 0.41 14.18
N VAL A 6 0.46 0.74 12.97
CA VAL A 6 1.36 1.10 11.86
C VAL A 6 1.76 2.57 12.03
N GLN A 7 3.06 2.84 12.04
CA GLN A 7 3.61 4.18 12.19
C GLN A 7 4.08 4.73 10.83
N CYS A 8 3.97 6.05 10.66
CA CYS A 8 4.48 6.73 9.47
C CYS A 8 6.01 6.84 9.51
N CYS A 9 6.70 6.30 8.51
CA CYS A 9 8.16 6.39 8.38
C CYS A 9 8.61 7.48 7.40
N TRP A 10 7.79 8.52 7.18
CA TRP A 10 8.10 9.58 6.22
C TRP A 10 9.13 10.58 6.75
N GLY A 11 10.06 11.01 5.89
CA GLY A 11 11.01 12.11 6.11
C GLY A 11 12.46 11.65 6.29
N HIS A 12 13.39 12.60 6.47
CA HIS A 12 14.78 12.29 6.86
C HIS A 12 14.87 11.73 8.29
N THR A 13 14.04 12.26 9.19
CA THR A 13 13.74 11.67 10.50
C THR A 13 12.33 11.10 10.42
N PRO A 14 12.09 9.84 10.84
CA PRO A 14 10.79 9.21 10.64
C PRO A 14 9.73 9.93 11.49
N CYS A 15 8.57 10.18 10.87
CA CYS A 15 7.46 10.91 11.47
C CYS A 15 6.90 10.26 12.75
N ASN A 16 6.79 8.93 12.77
CA ASN A 16 6.28 8.10 13.87
C ASN A 16 4.81 8.35 14.30
N VAL A 17 4.07 9.21 13.61
CA VAL A 17 2.62 9.37 13.83
C VAL A 17 1.90 8.08 13.42
N SER A 18 1.01 7.60 14.28
CA SER A 18 0.17 6.43 14.01
C SER A 18 -0.74 6.65 12.80
N LEU A 19 -0.83 5.65 11.93
CA LEU A 19 -1.75 5.60 10.80
C LEU A 19 -2.97 4.76 11.17
N ASP A 20 -4.04 5.41 11.65
CA ASP A 20 -5.30 4.73 12.00
C ASP A 20 -6.06 4.22 10.76
N ASP A 21 -5.85 4.87 9.61
CA ASP A 21 -6.39 4.47 8.32
C ASP A 21 -5.24 4.24 7.33
N ILE A 22 -4.86 2.97 7.19
CA ILE A 22 -3.81 2.49 6.27
C ILE A 22 -4.32 2.31 4.83
N SER A 23 -5.55 2.73 4.52
CA SER A 23 -6.02 2.80 3.13
C SER A 23 -5.26 3.88 2.35
N ALA A 24 -5.25 3.76 1.02
CA ALA A 24 -4.63 4.77 0.16
C ALA A 24 -5.21 6.18 0.37
N ALA A 25 -6.50 6.29 0.72
CA ALA A 25 -7.17 7.56 1.00
C ALA A 25 -6.75 8.12 2.37
N GLY A 26 -6.73 7.28 3.41
CA GLY A 26 -6.27 7.64 4.75
C GLY A 26 -4.82 8.11 4.76
N ILE A 27 -3.94 7.37 4.10
CA ILE A 27 -2.53 7.75 3.96
C ILE A 27 -2.39 9.05 3.18
N ASN A 28 -3.11 9.24 2.06
CA ASN A 28 -3.07 10.51 1.32
C ASN A 28 -3.50 11.69 2.21
N LYS A 29 -4.55 11.50 3.03
CA LYS A 29 -4.99 12.52 3.98
C LYS A 29 -3.90 12.83 5.01
N HIS A 30 -3.25 11.80 5.56
CA HIS A 30 -2.12 11.95 6.47
C HIS A 30 -0.98 12.74 5.81
N LEU A 31 -0.49 12.30 4.64
CA LEU A 31 0.59 12.98 3.92
C LEU A 31 0.26 14.46 3.68
N LYS A 32 -0.94 14.74 3.15
CA LYS A 32 -1.42 16.11 2.91
C LYS A 32 -1.40 16.98 4.18
N THR A 33 -1.67 16.39 5.34
CA THR A 33 -1.81 17.14 6.59
C THR A 33 -0.46 17.37 7.27
N TYR A 34 0.42 16.36 7.24
CA TYR A 34 1.65 16.35 8.04
C TYR A 34 2.91 16.69 7.25
N HIS A 35 2.92 16.47 5.94
CA HIS A 35 4.17 16.51 5.15
C HIS A 35 4.14 17.46 3.95
N PHE A 36 2.97 18.00 3.59
CA PHE A 36 2.83 18.88 2.45
C PHE A 36 2.06 20.15 2.82
N ALA A 37 2.76 21.28 2.93
CA ALA A 37 2.12 22.57 3.18
C ALA A 37 1.22 23.01 2.02
N ASN A 38 1.65 22.75 0.78
CA ASN A 38 0.86 22.96 -0.45
C ASN A 38 0.73 21.62 -1.16
N TRP A 39 -0.49 21.09 -1.21
CA TRP A 39 -0.79 19.82 -1.87
C TRP A 39 -1.70 20.03 -3.06
N HIS A 40 -1.21 19.68 -4.25
CA HIS A 40 -2.04 19.57 -5.43
C HIS A 40 -1.85 18.19 -6.09
N PRO A 41 -2.93 17.47 -6.46
CA PRO A 41 -2.83 16.08 -6.93
C PRO A 41 -1.94 15.87 -8.16
N ARG A 42 -1.80 16.91 -9.00
CA ARG A 42 -1.01 16.87 -10.24
C ARG A 42 0.44 17.33 -10.06
N ASP A 43 0.82 17.76 -8.85
CA ASP A 43 2.21 18.15 -8.59
C ASP A 43 3.09 16.90 -8.49
N ARG A 44 4.37 17.07 -8.78
CA ARG A 44 5.38 16.03 -8.62
C ARG A 44 5.85 15.99 -7.17
N ALA A 45 6.04 14.80 -6.65
CA ALA A 45 6.66 14.57 -5.36
C ALA A 45 7.53 13.32 -5.39
N THR A 46 8.56 13.34 -4.55
CA THR A 46 9.44 12.21 -4.27
C THR A 46 9.00 11.55 -2.97
N CYS A 47 8.86 10.23 -2.97
CA CYS A 47 8.57 9.48 -1.76
C CYS A 47 9.74 9.57 -0.79
N GLN A 48 9.48 10.00 0.45
CA GLN A 48 10.49 10.10 1.51
C GLN A 48 10.32 9.03 2.58
N TRP A 49 9.65 7.92 2.27
CA TRP A 49 9.48 6.82 3.21
C TRP A 49 10.83 6.15 3.50
N GLN A 50 11.13 5.93 4.77
CA GLN A 50 12.32 5.19 5.20
C GLN A 50 12.07 3.69 5.16
N THR A 51 13.05 2.98 4.63
CA THR A 51 13.11 1.52 4.50
C THR A 51 14.43 1.03 5.09
N ASP A 52 14.58 -0.30 5.22
CA ASP A 52 15.82 -0.90 5.71
C ASP A 52 17.04 -0.55 4.82
N ASP A 53 16.82 -0.39 3.51
CA ASP A 53 17.84 -0.03 2.52
C ASP A 53 18.02 1.49 2.33
N GLY A 54 17.35 2.32 3.15
CA GLY A 54 17.40 3.78 3.08
C GLY A 54 16.07 4.42 2.62
N THR A 55 16.13 5.59 2.00
CA THR A 55 14.92 6.33 1.58
C THR A 55 14.43 5.86 0.21
N CYS A 56 13.12 5.61 0.09
CA CYS A 56 12.51 5.08 -1.14
C CYS A 56 12.80 5.90 -2.41
N ALA A 57 12.75 7.24 -2.32
CA ALA A 57 13.10 8.17 -3.40
C ALA A 57 12.33 8.02 -4.74
N SER A 58 11.25 7.23 -4.80
CA SER A 58 10.44 7.09 -6.00
C SER A 58 9.68 8.37 -6.35
N GLU A 59 9.79 8.84 -7.58
CA GLU A 59 9.07 10.02 -8.08
C GLU A 59 7.69 9.67 -8.62
N MET A 60 6.68 10.44 -8.26
CA MET A 60 5.31 10.29 -8.77
C MET A 60 4.50 11.58 -8.63
N TYR A 61 3.24 11.53 -9.06
CA TYR A 61 2.27 12.58 -8.73
C TYR A 61 1.88 12.50 -7.26
N CYS A 62 1.70 13.64 -6.58
CA CYS A 62 1.24 13.70 -5.19
C CYS A 62 -0.02 12.84 -4.97
N GLY A 63 -1.00 12.91 -5.88
CA GLY A 63 -2.23 12.12 -5.80
C GLY A 63 -2.01 10.60 -5.72
N ASN A 64 -0.85 10.10 -6.16
CA ASN A 64 -0.51 8.67 -6.14
C ASN A 64 0.26 8.23 -4.89
N LEU A 65 0.76 9.16 -4.06
CA LEU A 65 1.63 8.83 -2.92
C LEU A 65 0.94 7.90 -1.92
N GLY A 66 -0.32 8.18 -1.54
CA GLY A 66 -1.04 7.32 -0.60
C GLY A 66 -1.19 5.88 -1.10
N LYS A 67 -1.46 5.71 -2.40
CA LYS A 67 -1.52 4.37 -3.02
C LYS A 67 -0.15 3.69 -3.05
N HIS A 68 0.89 4.44 -3.38
CA HIS A 68 2.26 3.94 -3.40
C HIS A 68 2.68 3.44 -2.01
N VAL A 69 2.49 4.25 -0.96
CA VAL A 69 2.83 3.86 0.41
C VAL A 69 2.05 2.61 0.84
N ALA A 70 0.72 2.58 0.59
CA ALA A 70 -0.11 1.42 0.91
C ALA A 70 0.37 0.13 0.23
N ALA A 71 0.75 0.21 -1.04
CA ALA A 71 1.12 -0.95 -1.85
C ALA A 71 2.57 -1.41 -1.64
N VAL A 72 3.50 -0.48 -1.44
CA VAL A 72 4.95 -0.75 -1.44
C VAL A 72 5.51 -0.86 -0.03
N HIS A 73 5.07 -0.02 0.90
CA HIS A 73 5.68 0.05 2.23
C HIS A 73 4.84 -0.66 3.28
N LEU A 74 3.52 -0.56 3.20
CA LEU A 74 2.64 -1.22 4.17
C LEU A 74 2.14 -2.58 3.69
N LEU A 75 2.24 -2.86 2.38
CA LEU A 75 1.78 -4.09 1.73
C LEU A 75 0.30 -4.43 1.98
N VAL A 76 -0.50 -3.46 2.45
CA VAL A 76 -1.92 -3.64 2.81
C VAL A 76 -2.84 -3.81 1.59
N MET A 77 -2.31 -3.59 0.39
CA MET A 77 -3.01 -3.83 -0.87
C MET A 77 -2.84 -5.27 -1.38
N GLN A 78 -1.97 -6.06 -0.76
CA GLN A 78 -1.77 -7.45 -1.13
C GLN A 78 -3.04 -8.28 -0.89
N ARG A 79 -3.27 -9.25 -1.78
CA ARG A 79 -4.43 -10.12 -1.74
C ARG A 79 -3.97 -11.54 -1.97
N GLU A 80 -4.32 -12.42 -1.05
CA GLU A 80 -4.08 -13.85 -1.16
C GLU A 80 -5.18 -14.51 -2.00
N CYS A 81 -4.81 -15.47 -2.84
CA CYS A 81 -5.75 -16.30 -3.55
C CYS A 81 -6.37 -17.33 -2.60
N PRO A 82 -7.70 -17.38 -2.45
CA PRO A 82 -8.35 -18.30 -1.51
C PRO A 82 -8.29 -19.77 -1.96
N TYR A 83 -7.84 -20.05 -3.19
CA TYR A 83 -7.78 -21.40 -3.75
C TYR A 83 -6.39 -22.01 -3.69
N CYS A 84 -5.34 -21.21 -3.91
CA CYS A 84 -3.96 -21.70 -3.97
C CYS A 84 -2.99 -21.02 -3.00
N GLY A 85 -3.43 -19.98 -2.26
CA GLY A 85 -2.58 -19.26 -1.32
C GLY A 85 -1.56 -18.31 -1.95
N GLU A 86 -1.52 -18.19 -3.28
CA GLU A 86 -0.61 -17.25 -3.96
C GLU A 86 -0.96 -15.79 -3.62
N VAL A 87 0.05 -14.98 -3.30
CA VAL A 87 -0.14 -13.58 -2.89
C VAL A 87 0.12 -12.64 -4.07
N PHE A 88 -0.84 -11.76 -4.32
CA PHE A 88 -0.79 -10.78 -5.40
C PHE A 88 -0.74 -9.38 -4.84
N ALA A 89 0.09 -8.50 -5.44
CA ALA A 89 0.22 -7.11 -5.02
C ALA A 89 -1.08 -6.29 -5.13
N ARG A 90 -2.06 -6.76 -5.91
CA ARG A 90 -3.31 -6.03 -6.20
C ARG A 90 -4.49 -6.96 -6.47
N SER A 91 -5.70 -6.45 -6.24
CA SER A 91 -6.96 -7.17 -6.47
C SER A 91 -7.20 -7.55 -7.93
N ASP A 92 -6.90 -6.67 -8.89
CA ASP A 92 -7.08 -6.95 -10.33
C ASP A 92 -6.15 -8.07 -10.82
N ALA A 93 -4.93 -8.12 -10.31
CA ALA A 93 -3.99 -9.20 -10.59
C ALA A 93 -4.51 -10.54 -10.03
N LEU A 94 -5.03 -10.53 -8.79
CA LEU A 94 -5.67 -11.70 -8.20
C LEU A 94 -6.91 -12.17 -9.00
N SER A 95 -7.80 -11.26 -9.39
CA SER A 95 -9.01 -11.59 -10.16
C SER A 95 -8.65 -12.27 -11.48
N ARG A 96 -7.65 -11.75 -12.20
CA ARG A 96 -7.15 -12.36 -13.42
C ARG A 96 -6.49 -13.73 -13.17
N HIS A 97 -5.74 -13.85 -12.08
CA HIS A 97 -5.18 -15.15 -11.67
C HIS A 97 -6.28 -16.19 -11.44
N ILE A 98 -7.26 -15.89 -10.60
CA ILE A 98 -8.38 -16.80 -10.29
C ILE A 98 -9.07 -17.26 -11.58
N HIS A 99 -9.35 -16.34 -12.49
CA HIS A 99 -10.13 -16.65 -13.69
C HIS A 99 -9.36 -17.44 -14.76
N SER A 100 -8.04 -17.20 -14.89
CA SER A 100 -7.30 -17.67 -16.08
C SER A 100 -6.12 -18.59 -15.78
N TYR A 101 -5.57 -18.54 -14.56
CA TYR A 101 -4.28 -19.15 -14.24
C TYR A 101 -4.29 -20.01 -12.97
N CYS A 102 -5.35 -19.94 -12.17
CA CYS A 102 -5.43 -20.67 -10.92
C CYS A 102 -5.80 -22.14 -11.17
N SER A 103 -4.80 -23.02 -11.07
CA SER A 103 -4.97 -24.47 -11.22
C SER A 103 -5.90 -25.09 -10.18
N ALA A 104 -6.02 -24.47 -9.00
CA ALA A 104 -6.89 -24.92 -7.91
C ALA A 104 -8.35 -24.43 -8.05
N ALA A 105 -8.61 -23.33 -8.78
CA ALA A 105 -9.94 -22.74 -8.89
C ALA A 105 -10.93 -23.61 -9.69
N GLY A 106 -10.44 -24.44 -10.61
CA GLY A 106 -11.26 -25.40 -11.36
C GLY A 106 -11.64 -26.67 -10.57
N ASN A 107 -11.01 -26.91 -9.41
CA ASN A 107 -11.09 -28.19 -8.70
C ASN A 107 -11.51 -28.08 -7.22
N ALA A 108 -11.76 -26.88 -6.68
CA ALA A 108 -12.09 -26.72 -5.25
C ALA A 108 -13.11 -25.59 -4.98
N ALA A 109 -14.03 -25.85 -4.05
CA ALA A 109 -14.89 -24.83 -3.44
C ALA A 109 -14.04 -23.87 -2.58
N PRO A 110 -14.41 -22.58 -2.44
CA PRO A 110 -13.62 -21.61 -1.68
C PRO A 110 -13.52 -22.02 -0.20
N ALA A 111 -12.31 -21.99 0.35
CA ALA A 111 -12.09 -22.12 1.80
C ALA A 111 -12.68 -20.87 2.48
N GLY A 112 -13.59 -21.11 3.43
CA GLY A 112 -14.31 -20.08 4.19
C GLY A 112 -13.49 -19.46 5.30
#